data_AF-A0A9X5I3W1-F1
#
_entry.id   AF-A0A9X5I3W1-F1
#
_cell.length_a   1.000
_cell.length_b   1.000
_cell.length_c   1.000
_cell.angle_alpha   90.00
_cell.angle_beta   90.00
_cell.angle_gamma   90.00
#
_symmetry.space_group_name_H-M   'P 1'
#
loop_
_entity.id
_entity.type
_entity.pdbx_description
1 polymer ?
#
loop_
_entity_poly.entity_id
_entity_poly.type
_entity_poly.pdbx_seq_one_letter_code
_entity_poly.pdbx_strand_id
1 'polypeptide(L)'
;MPGKRSSRKQIQHFCCPYCDRRLWRAGSTKHFLFYTEAAQIRQYVNVSHKSAALLASQGAYVDRNSWIEEFFCGEHGKLWLKLNRNSAGQLTSQIATSKDWQQSTQTINPEVPNPSVSEYSYRMSRAPSSRLSYCRR
;
A
#
# COMPACT_ATOMS: atom_id res chain seq x y z
N MET A 1 13.17 31.94 13.65
CA MET A 1 12.05 31.29 14.36
C MET A 1 12.43 29.87 14.80
N PRO A 2 12.84 29.67 16.06
CA PRO A 2 13.13 28.34 16.58
C PRO A 2 11.81 27.71 17.08
N GLY A 3 11.31 26.69 16.40
CA GLY A 3 10.03 26.06 16.75
C GLY A 3 9.46 25.10 15.70
N LYS A 4 9.94 25.14 14.45
CA LYS A 4 9.53 24.24 13.36
C LYS A 4 10.01 22.77 13.49
N ARG A 5 10.41 22.30 14.68
CA ARG A 5 10.98 20.96 14.92
C ARG A 5 10.13 20.07 15.84
N SER A 6 8.85 20.38 16.07
CA SER A 6 7.99 19.58 16.97
C SER A 6 7.21 18.45 16.27
N SER A 7 7.00 18.51 14.95
CA SER A 7 6.20 17.51 14.21
C SER A 7 6.87 16.14 14.07
N ARG A 8 8.21 16.05 14.20
CA ARG A 8 8.95 14.78 14.00
C ARG A 8 8.67 13.70 15.06
N LYS A 9 8.19 14.09 16.25
CA LYS A 9 7.89 13.16 17.36
C LYS A 9 6.61 12.33 17.15
N GLN A 10 5.74 12.70 16.23
CA GLN A 10 4.50 11.97 15.93
C GLN A 10 4.61 11.02 14.73
N ILE A 11 5.81 10.85 14.17
CA ILE A 11 6.00 9.91 13.06
C ILE A 11 5.94 8.50 13.62
N GLN A 12 4.83 7.81 13.39
CA GLN A 12 4.70 6.40 13.75
C GLN A 12 5.79 5.57 13.07
N HIS A 13 6.43 4.71 13.85
CA HIS A 13 7.45 3.79 13.37
C HIS A 13 6.81 2.42 13.19
N PHE A 14 7.16 1.75 12.10
CA PHE A 14 6.73 0.39 11.81
C PHE A 14 7.93 -0.54 11.93
N CYS A 15 7.71 -1.75 12.41
CA CYS A 15 8.74 -2.79 12.52
C CYS A 15 8.55 -3.84 11.44
N CYS A 16 9.65 -4.44 11.00
CA CYS A 16 9.65 -5.53 10.04
C CYS A 16 9.08 -6.79 10.70
N PRO A 17 8.12 -7.49 10.09
CA PRO A 17 7.54 -8.71 10.67
C PRO A 17 8.52 -9.90 10.74
N TYR A 18 9.70 -9.80 10.12
CA TYR A 18 10.68 -10.89 10.04
C TYR A 18 11.89 -10.70 10.96
N CYS A 19 12.37 -9.47 11.18
CA CYS A 19 13.53 -9.20 12.05
C CYS A 19 13.28 -8.12 13.12
N ASP A 20 12.05 -7.66 13.27
CA ASP A 20 11.62 -6.63 14.23
C ASP A 20 12.37 -5.29 14.15
N ARG A 21 13.23 -5.10 13.15
CA ARG A 21 13.92 -3.85 12.89
C ARG A 21 12.98 -2.81 12.33
N ARG A 22 13.29 -1.55 12.59
CA ARG A 22 12.54 -0.41 12.07
C ARG A 22 12.55 -0.39 10.54
N LEU A 23 11.35 -0.23 9.96
CA LEU A 23 11.13 -0.04 8.54
C LEU A 23 11.23 1.43 8.13
N TRP A 24 11.65 1.64 6.89
CA TRP A 24 11.68 2.94 6.23
C TRP A 24 10.56 3.01 5.20
N ARG A 25 9.83 4.12 5.13
CA ARG A 25 8.85 4.33 4.04
C ARG A 25 9.60 4.66 2.77
N ALA A 26 9.27 3.98 1.67
CA ALA A 26 9.85 4.26 0.36
C ALA A 26 9.28 5.54 -0.28
N GLY A 27 8.14 6.03 0.21
CA GLY A 27 7.46 7.20 -0.36
C GLY A 27 6.66 6.89 -1.62
N SER A 28 6.24 5.63 -1.79
CA SER A 28 5.40 5.20 -2.91
C SER A 28 4.01 5.84 -2.87
N THR A 29 3.30 5.73 -3.98
CA THR A 29 1.85 6.00 -4.03
C THR A 29 1.11 5.14 -3.01
N LYS A 30 0.05 5.69 -2.42
CA LYS A 30 -0.83 4.97 -1.51
C LYS A 30 -1.93 4.26 -2.32
N HIS A 31 -2.06 2.96 -2.12
CA HIS A 31 -3.05 2.15 -2.82
C HIS A 31 -4.22 1.89 -1.88
N PHE A 32 -5.25 2.75 -1.96
CA PHE A 32 -6.43 2.64 -1.10
C PHE A 32 -7.23 1.37 -1.41
N LEU A 33 -7.81 0.78 -0.37
CA LEU A 33 -8.67 -0.38 -0.50
C LEU A 33 -10.09 0.06 -0.85
N PHE A 34 -10.78 -0.76 -1.64
CA PHE A 34 -12.18 -0.59 -1.96
C PHE A 34 -12.97 -1.85 -1.62
N TYR A 35 -14.25 -1.65 -1.29
CA TYR A 35 -15.17 -2.71 -0.93
C TYR A 35 -16.45 -2.56 -1.75
N THR A 36 -16.96 -3.68 -2.26
CA THR A 36 -18.20 -3.72 -3.05
C THR A 36 -19.36 -4.31 -2.25
N GLU A 37 -19.08 -5.26 -1.35
CA GLU A 37 -20.10 -5.94 -0.56
C GLU A 37 -20.41 -5.18 0.74
N ALA A 38 -21.70 -5.06 1.07
CA ALA A 38 -22.17 -4.43 2.30
C ALA A 38 -21.61 -5.12 3.56
N ALA A 39 -21.43 -6.45 3.53
CA ALA A 39 -20.85 -7.21 4.63
C ALA A 39 -19.40 -6.78 4.91
N GLN A 40 -18.59 -6.62 3.85
CA GLN A 40 -17.20 -6.18 3.96
C GLN A 40 -17.12 -4.73 4.45
N ILE A 41 -17.94 -3.83 3.90
CA ILE A 41 -18.02 -2.43 4.34
C ILE A 41 -18.34 -2.36 5.83
N ARG A 42 -19.33 -3.14 6.29
CA ARG A 42 -19.68 -3.20 7.71
C ARG A 42 -18.52 -3.69 8.58
N GLN A 43 -17.83 -4.74 8.15
CA GLN A 43 -16.74 -5.34 8.91
C GLN A 43 -15.51 -4.41 9.02
N TYR A 44 -15.11 -3.77 7.93
CA TYR A 44 -13.87 -2.98 7.87
C TYR A 44 -14.06 -1.50 8.25
N VAL A 45 -15.19 -0.90 7.85
CA VAL A 45 -15.47 0.53 8.11
C VAL A 45 -16.19 0.72 9.45
N ASN A 46 -16.70 -0.36 10.05
CA ASN A 46 -17.41 -0.36 11.34
C ASN A 46 -18.65 0.56 11.35
N VAL A 47 -19.46 0.47 10.30
CA VAL A 47 -20.70 1.24 10.12
C VAL A 47 -21.94 0.38 10.35
N SER A 48 -23.09 1.01 10.57
CA SER A 48 -24.36 0.28 10.71
C SER A 48 -24.69 -0.51 9.44
N HIS A 49 -25.49 -1.57 9.57
CA HIS A 49 -25.90 -2.39 8.43
C HIS A 49 -26.63 -1.59 7.35
N LYS A 50 -27.53 -0.67 7.74
CA LYS A 50 -28.27 0.18 6.79
C LYS A 50 -27.34 1.10 6.01
N SER A 51 -26.38 1.74 6.68
CA SER A 51 -25.37 2.59 6.02
C SER A 51 -24.46 1.78 5.10
N ALA A 52 -24.05 0.57 5.50
CA ALA A 52 -23.24 -0.29 4.66
C ALA A 52 -23.97 -0.71 3.37
N ALA A 53 -25.25 -1.07 3.48
CA ALA A 53 -26.08 -1.41 2.33
C ALA A 53 -26.28 -0.23 1.38
N LEU A 54 -26.49 0.98 1.91
CA LEU A 54 -26.58 2.19 1.10
C LEU A 54 -25.28 2.47 0.35
N LEU A 55 -24.13 2.39 1.03
CA LEU A 55 -22.83 2.60 0.39
C LEU A 55 -22.56 1.56 -0.71
N ALA A 56 -22.87 0.29 -0.45
CA ALA A 56 -22.75 -0.77 -1.46
C ALA A 56 -23.65 -0.52 -2.69
N SER A 57 -24.86 0.04 -2.49
CA SER A 57 -25.77 0.35 -3.60
C SER A 57 -25.29 1.49 -4.51
N GLN A 58 -24.38 2.34 -4.03
CA GLN A 58 -23.80 3.45 -4.79
C GLN A 58 -22.59 3.03 -5.63
N GLY A 59 -22.13 1.78 -5.49
CA GLY A 59 -20.97 1.23 -6.19
C GLY A 59 -19.82 0.87 -5.25
N ALA A 60 -18.61 0.81 -5.81
CA ALA A 60 -17.42 0.48 -5.03
C ALA A 60 -17.08 1.60 -4.04
N TYR A 61 -17.09 1.28 -2.75
CA TYR A 61 -16.73 2.20 -1.68
C TYR A 61 -15.22 2.18 -1.43
N VAL A 62 -14.54 3.31 -1.58
CA VAL A 62 -13.10 3.44 -1.32
C VAL A 62 -12.86 3.85 0.14
N ASP A 63 -12.19 2.99 0.90
CA ASP A 63 -11.80 3.26 2.27
C ASP A 63 -10.51 4.10 2.30
N ARG A 64 -10.62 5.34 2.77
CA ARG A 64 -9.47 6.26 2.91
C ARG A 64 -8.65 6.01 4.18
N ASN A 65 -9.14 5.18 5.08
CA ASN A 65 -8.44 4.81 6.31
C ASN A 65 -7.57 3.57 6.12
N SER A 66 -7.78 2.79 5.05
CA SER A 66 -7.01 1.59 4.73
C SER A 66 -6.31 1.71 3.39
N TRP A 67 -4.99 1.52 3.37
CA TRP A 67 -4.21 1.53 2.13
C TRP A 67 -2.99 0.63 2.20
N ILE A 68 -2.48 0.24 1.04
CA ILE A 68 -1.21 -0.48 0.90
C ILE A 68 -0.12 0.54 0.56
N GLU A 69 1.04 0.41 1.21
CA GLU A 69 2.21 1.29 1.03
C GLU A 69 3.50 0.46 1.02
N GLU A 70 4.51 0.97 0.31
CA GLU A 70 5.82 0.35 0.21
C GLU A 70 6.73 0.75 1.37
N PHE A 71 7.39 -0.26 1.93
CA PHE A 71 8.40 -0.14 2.96
C PHE A 71 9.70 -0.82 2.54
N PHE A 72 10.79 -0.37 3.16
CA PHE A 72 12.12 -0.92 2.97
C PHE A 72 12.71 -1.37 4.30
N CYS A 73 13.18 -2.61 4.32
CA CYS A 73 13.98 -3.21 5.37
C CYS A 73 15.41 -3.42 4.85
N GLY A 74 16.42 -3.08 5.66
CA GLY A 74 17.82 -3.25 5.25
C GLY A 74 18.22 -4.71 4.98
N GLU A 75 17.57 -5.67 5.64
CA GLU A 75 17.89 -7.11 5.51
C GLU A 75 17.00 -7.83 4.49
N HIS A 76 15.69 -7.60 4.54
CA HIS A 76 14.71 -8.29 3.70
C HIS A 76 14.36 -7.53 2.41
N GLY A 77 14.86 -6.30 2.25
CA GLY A 77 14.58 -5.47 1.10
C GLY A 77 13.19 -4.84 1.13
N LYS A 78 12.55 -4.79 -0.03
CA LYS A 78 11.25 -4.15 -0.26
C LYS A 78 10.12 -5.02 0.29
N LEU A 79 9.19 -4.39 1.01
CA LEU A 79 8.03 -5.03 1.63
C LEU A 79 6.78 -4.18 1.38
N TRP A 80 5.63 -4.83 1.20
CA TRP A 80 4.34 -4.15 1.05
C TRP A 80 3.49 -4.39 2.28
N LEU A 81 3.09 -3.31 2.94
CA LEU A 81 2.27 -3.37 4.14
C LEU A 81 0.93 -2.70 3.91
N LYS A 82 -0.13 -3.34 4.38
CA LYS A 82 -1.45 -2.75 4.57
C LYS A 82 -1.45 -1.95 5.86
N LEU A 83 -1.71 -0.66 5.75
CA LEU A 83 -1.92 0.24 6.87
C LEU A 83 -3.40 0.47 7.08
N ASN A 84 -3.84 0.46 8.34
CA ASN A 84 -5.18 0.86 8.73
C ASN A 84 -5.12 1.94 9.81
N ARG A 85 -5.86 3.02 9.60
CA ARG A 85 -5.98 4.14 10.53
C ARG A 85 -7.27 4.03 11.34
N ASN A 86 -7.11 3.87 12.65
CA ASN A 86 -8.24 3.88 13.57
C ASN A 86 -8.80 5.30 13.78
N SER A 87 -9.99 5.39 14.38
CA SER A 87 -10.63 6.68 14.72
C SER A 87 -9.78 7.57 15.63
N ALA A 88 -8.97 6.98 16.52
CA ALA A 88 -8.00 7.68 17.36
C ALA A 88 -6.73 8.16 16.60
N GLY A 89 -6.64 7.89 15.30
CA GLY A 89 -5.51 8.27 14.46
C GLY A 89 -4.27 7.37 14.57
N GLN A 90 -4.35 6.28 15.34
CA GLN A 90 -3.30 5.27 15.42
C GLN A 90 -3.26 4.44 14.14
N LEU A 91 -2.05 4.12 13.67
CA LEU A 91 -1.84 3.28 12.49
C LEU A 91 -1.45 1.87 12.92
N THR A 92 -2.17 0.89 12.39
CA THR A 92 -1.78 -0.52 12.48
C THR A 92 -1.24 -0.97 11.13
N SER A 93 -0.29 -1.89 11.14
CA SER A 93 0.34 -2.43 9.92
C SER A 93 0.24 -3.95 9.88
N GLN A 94 -0.10 -4.49 8.72
CA GLN A 94 -0.13 -5.92 8.43
C GLN A 94 0.56 -6.18 7.09
N ILE A 95 1.11 -7.38 6.89
CA ILE A 95 1.65 -7.76 5.58
C ILE A 95 0.50 -7.76 4.55
N ALA A 96 0.70 -7.14 3.40
CA ALA A 96 -0.33 -7.10 2.38
C ALA A 96 -0.50 -8.49 1.75
N THR A 97 -1.72 -9.01 1.78
CA THR A 97 -2.03 -10.31 1.16
C THR A 97 -2.50 -10.13 -0.29
N SER A 98 -2.57 -11.22 -1.05
CA SER A 98 -3.12 -11.20 -2.41
C SER A 98 -4.56 -10.71 -2.48
N LYS A 99 -5.38 -11.01 -1.47
CA LYS A 99 -6.76 -10.51 -1.35
C LYS A 99 -6.81 -8.99 -1.17
N ASP A 100 -5.89 -8.43 -0.39
CA ASP A 100 -5.82 -6.97 -0.21
C ASP A 100 -5.48 -6.27 -1.53
N TRP A 101 -4.58 -6.85 -2.33
CA TRP A 101 -4.23 -6.32 -3.65
C TRP A 101 -5.40 -6.37 -4.65
N GLN A 102 -6.19 -7.44 -4.64
CA GLN A 102 -7.41 -7.53 -5.47
C GLN A 102 -8.43 -6.44 -5.13
N GLN A 103 -8.44 -6.01 -3.87
CA GLN A 103 -9.30 -4.95 -3.36
C GLN A 103 -8.64 -3.56 -3.41
N SER A 104 -7.47 -3.41 -4.04
CA SER A 104 -6.75 -2.14 -4.09
C SER A 104 -7.01 -1.38 -5.37
N THR A 105 -7.05 -0.05 -5.27
CA THR A 105 -7.28 0.81 -6.44
C THR A 105 -6.01 0.88 -7.30
N GLN A 106 -6.17 0.73 -8.62
CA GLN A 106 -5.14 1.02 -9.63
C GLN A 106 -3.87 0.16 -9.61
N THR A 107 -3.84 -1.02 -8.97
CA THR A 107 -2.55 -1.75 -8.88
C THR A 107 -2.67 -3.27 -8.93
N ILE A 108 -1.88 -3.85 -9.83
CA ILE A 108 -1.57 -5.28 -9.90
C ILE A 108 -0.47 -5.54 -8.87
N ASN A 109 -0.59 -6.61 -8.08
CA ASN A 109 0.44 -7.01 -7.12
C ASN A 109 1.82 -7.02 -7.81
N PRO A 110 2.77 -6.17 -7.41
CA PRO A 110 4.05 -6.02 -8.10
C PRO A 110 4.97 -7.25 -7.99
N GLU A 111 4.68 -8.17 -7.08
CA GLU A 111 5.39 -9.45 -6.98
C GLU A 111 4.93 -10.46 -8.05
N VAL A 112 3.72 -10.29 -8.59
CA VAL A 112 3.15 -11.19 -9.58
C VAL A 112 3.16 -10.51 -10.95
N PRO A 113 3.84 -11.09 -11.96
CA PRO A 113 3.79 -10.54 -13.31
C PRO A 113 2.34 -10.49 -13.80
N ASN A 114 2.00 -9.43 -14.54
CA ASN A 114 0.64 -9.27 -15.05
C ASN A 114 0.29 -10.47 -15.97
N PRO A 115 -0.73 -11.28 -15.63
CA PRO A 115 -1.06 -12.48 -16.39
C PRO A 115 -1.53 -12.17 -17.81
N SER A 116 -1.96 -10.94 -18.12
CA SER A 116 -2.34 -10.55 -19.49
C SER A 116 -1.15 -10.14 -20.35
N VAL A 117 0.04 -10.00 -19.78
CA VAL A 117 1.26 -9.62 -20.50
C VAL A 117 2.05 -10.88 -20.84
N SER A 118 2.28 -11.12 -22.14
CA SER A 118 3.11 -12.22 -22.59
C SER A 118 4.54 -12.12 -22.05
N GLU A 119 5.22 -13.25 -21.90
CA GLU A 119 6.61 -13.28 -21.46
C GLU A 119 7.52 -12.45 -22.39
N TYR A 120 7.23 -12.44 -23.69
CA TYR A 120 7.93 -11.61 -24.68
C TYR A 120 7.81 -10.11 -24.35
N SER A 121 6.59 -9.62 -24.17
CA SER A 121 6.32 -8.22 -23.82
C SER A 121 6.92 -7.83 -22.46
N TYR A 122 6.92 -8.75 -21.50
CA TYR A 122 7.53 -8.54 -20.19
C TYR A 122 9.06 -8.42 -20.29
N ARG A 123 9.72 -9.28 -21.08
CA ARG A 123 11.16 -9.20 -21.34
C ARG A 123 11.55 -7.91 -22.04
N MET A 124 10.78 -7.48 -23.04
CA MET A 124 11.07 -6.26 -23.81
C MET A 124 10.87 -4.96 -23.00
N SER A 125 9.92 -4.93 -22.04
CA SER A 125 9.70 -3.75 -21.19
C SER A 125 10.79 -3.55 -20.12
N ARG A 126 11.50 -4.62 -19.75
CA ARG A 126 12.60 -4.59 -18.76
C ARG A 126 13.97 -4.34 -19.40
N ALA A 127 14.05 -4.18 -20.72
CA ALA A 127 15.30 -3.83 -21.38
C ALA A 127 15.78 -2.46 -20.87
N PRO A 128 16.95 -2.37 -20.22
CA PRO A 128 17.51 -1.07 -19.88
C PRO A 128 17.77 -0.30 -21.18
N SER A 129 17.35 0.96 -21.21
CA SER A 129 17.81 1.93 -22.21
C SER A 129 19.34 1.84 -22.30
N SER A 130 19.85 1.37 -23.44
CA SER A 130 21.26 1.23 -23.74
C SER A 130 21.92 2.58 -24.03
N ARG A 131 21.68 3.58 -23.17
CA ARG A 131 22.38 4.87 -23.18
C ARG A 131 22.63 5.38 -21.75
N LEU A 132 23.48 4.65 -21.04
CA LEU A 132 24.41 5.30 -20.11
C LEU A 132 25.81 5.09 -20.67
N SER A 133 26.12 5.85 -21.72
CA SER A 133 27.48 6.08 -22.16
C SER A 133 28.23 6.76 -21.02
N TYR A 134 29.06 5.98 -20.33
CA TYR A 134 30.11 6.47 -19.45
C TYR A 134 30.99 7.46 -20.24
N CYS A 135 30.88 8.75 -19.97
CA CYS A 135 31.98 9.68 -20.22
C CYS A 135 33.00 9.48 -19.08
N ARG A 136 34.01 8.63 -19.33
CA ARG A 136 35.27 8.73 -18.59
C ARG A 136 35.91 10.09 -18.90
N ARG A 137 36.28 10.84 -17.88
CA ARG A 137 37.42 11.76 -17.92
C ARG A 137 38.48 11.19 -17.00
#